data_AF-A0A6A3AX30-F1
#
_entry.id   AF-A0A6A3AX30-F1
#
_cell.length_a   1.000
_cell.length_b   1.000
_cell.length_c   1.000
_cell.angle_alpha   90.00
_cell.angle_beta   90.00
_cell.angle_gamma   90.00
#
_symmetry.space_group_name_H-M   'P 1'
#
loop_
_entity.id
_entity.type
_entity.pdbx_description
1 polymer ?
#
loop_
_entity_poly.entity_id
_entity_poly.type
_entity_poly.pdbx_seq_one_letter_code
_entity_poly.pdbx_strand_id
1 'polypeptide(L)'
;MVPEIQATLREPCVENMLKALYFQFTVGSVPMFSVTFIGYWAYGSSAPAYLLSSVSGQVWLKAFANISAFLQSVISLHIFASPAYEYMDTKFGVNGGIFEIKSLSFRIAARGGYLAISFFHSSAISRASPEH
;
A
#
# COMPACT_ATOMS: atom_id res chain seq x y z
N MET A 1 -9.37 -21.21 -0.80
CA MET A 1 -9.45 -20.90 0.64
C MET A 1 -8.13 -20.23 1.01
N VAL A 2 -8.16 -18.92 1.26
CA VAL A 2 -6.97 -18.12 1.54
C VAL A 2 -6.44 -18.49 2.95
N PRO A 3 -5.13 -18.71 3.13
CA PRO A 3 -4.55 -19.13 4.42
C PRO A 3 -4.96 -18.27 5.62
N GLU A 4 -5.20 -16.97 5.41
CA GLU A 4 -5.59 -16.01 6.45
C GLU A 4 -6.99 -16.25 7.04
N ILE A 5 -7.92 -16.82 6.26
CA ILE A 5 -9.26 -17.14 6.76
C ILE A 5 -9.21 -18.42 7.62
N GLN A 6 -8.36 -19.38 7.26
CA GLN A 6 -8.23 -20.63 8.02
C GLN A 6 -7.54 -20.46 9.39
N ALA A 7 -6.60 -19.51 9.49
CA ALA A 7 -5.93 -19.18 10.75
C ALA A 7 -6.86 -18.50 11.78
N THR A 8 -7.85 -17.75 11.28
CA THR A 8 -8.83 -17.02 12.10
C THR A 8 -10.02 -17.89 12.50
N LEU A 9 -10.38 -18.89 11.67
CA LEU A 9 -11.52 -19.79 11.94
C LEU A 9 -11.22 -20.92 12.94
N ARG A 10 -9.95 -21.28 13.16
CA ARG A 10 -9.58 -22.36 14.09
C ARG A 10 -9.17 -21.76 15.44
N GLU A 11 -9.92 -22.07 16.49
CA GLU A 11 -9.50 -21.75 17.86
C GLU A 11 -8.15 -22.44 18.17
N PRO A 12 -7.17 -21.75 18.78
CA PRO A 12 -7.19 -20.35 19.22
C PRO A 12 -6.77 -19.36 18.11
N CYS A 13 -7.73 -18.54 17.64
CA CYS A 13 -7.53 -17.51 16.62
C CYS A 13 -6.45 -16.49 17.02
N VAL A 14 -6.42 -16.08 18.29
CA VAL A 14 -5.51 -15.05 18.79
C VAL A 14 -4.05 -15.50 18.75
N GLU A 15 -3.77 -16.75 19.13
CA GLU A 15 -2.41 -17.29 19.14
C GLU A 15 -1.85 -17.41 17.72
N ASN A 16 -2.68 -17.84 16.76
CA ASN A 16 -2.29 -17.93 15.35
C ASN A 16 -2.05 -16.54 14.75
N MET A 17 -2.90 -15.55 15.07
CA MET A 17 -2.72 -14.17 14.63
C MET A 17 -1.41 -13.58 15.19
N LEU A 18 -1.12 -13.79 16.47
CA LEU A 18 0.12 -13.32 17.09
C LEU A 18 1.36 -13.99 16.48
N LYS A 19 1.32 -15.31 16.22
CA LYS A 19 2.40 -16.02 15.53
C LYS A 19 2.65 -15.44 14.13
N ALA A 20 1.59 -15.20 13.36
CA ALA A 20 1.71 -14.58 12.04
C ALA A 20 2.28 -13.15 12.14
N LEU A 21 1.85 -12.37 13.14
CA LEU A 21 2.35 -11.03 13.39
C LEU A 21 3.85 -11.03 13.72
N TYR A 22 4.28 -11.89 14.65
CA TYR A 22 5.69 -12.02 15.00
C TYR A 22 6.52 -12.50 13.82
N PHE A 23 6.01 -13.45 13.03
CA PHE A 23 6.67 -13.92 11.82
C PHE A 23 6.84 -12.78 10.80
N GLN A 24 5.79 -11.99 10.58
CA GLN A 24 5.82 -10.86 9.66
C GLN A 24 6.83 -9.80 10.09
N PHE A 25 6.90 -9.45 11.38
CA PHE A 25 7.87 -8.45 11.85
C PHE A 25 9.31 -8.97 11.91
N THR A 26 9.51 -10.25 12.17
CA THR A 26 10.87 -10.82 12.23
C THR A 26 11.40 -11.11 10.83
N VAL A 27 10.70 -11.95 10.08
CA VAL A 27 11.12 -12.38 8.74
C VAL A 27 10.86 -11.29 7.70
N GLY A 28 9.76 -10.55 7.80
CA GLY A 28 9.45 -9.47 6.85
C GLY A 28 10.39 -8.26 6.96
N SER A 29 11.10 -8.07 8.07
CA SER A 29 12.14 -7.04 8.16
C SER A 29 13.41 -7.40 7.38
N VAL A 30 13.69 -8.69 7.15
CA VAL A 30 14.87 -9.15 6.41
C VAL A 30 14.95 -8.52 5.01
N PRO A 31 13.94 -8.62 4.13
CA PRO A 31 14.02 -8.01 2.80
C PRO A 31 14.15 -6.48 2.84
N MET A 32 13.56 -5.81 3.83
CA MET A 32 13.72 -4.36 4.00
C MET A 32 15.19 -4.01 4.26
N PHE A 33 15.83 -4.68 5.23
CA PHE A 33 17.24 -4.47 5.52
C PHE A 33 18.15 -4.88 4.36
N SER A 34 17.84 -5.99 3.67
CA SER A 34 18.59 -6.43 2.50
C SER A 34 18.62 -5.35 1.41
N VAL A 35 17.47 -4.76 1.07
CA VAL A 35 17.40 -3.69 0.07
C VAL A 35 18.17 -2.45 0.54
N THR A 36 18.09 -2.08 1.81
CA THR A 36 18.84 -0.94 2.37
C THR A 36 20.35 -1.16 2.28
N PHE A 37 20.86 -2.32 2.71
CA PHE A 37 22.29 -2.61 2.68
C PHE A 37 22.83 -2.69 1.25
N ILE A 38 22.11 -3.37 0.35
CA ILE A 38 22.50 -3.47 -1.07
C ILE A 38 22.43 -2.09 -1.73
N GLY A 39 21.40 -1.30 -1.46
CA GLY A 39 21.24 0.05 -1.99
C GLY A 39 22.35 0.99 -1.55
N TYR A 40 22.71 0.96 -0.26
CA TYR A 40 23.83 1.74 0.26
C TYR A 40 25.17 1.28 -0.33
N TRP A 41 25.38 -0.03 -0.51
CA TRP A 41 26.59 -0.55 -1.16
C TRP A 41 26.69 -0.08 -2.62
N ALA A 42 25.57 -0.06 -3.35
CA ALA A 42 25.55 0.28 -4.78
C ALA A 42 25.64 1.79 -5.04
N TYR A 43 25.00 2.62 -4.21
CA TYR A 43 24.86 4.07 -4.46
C TYR A 43 25.49 4.98 -3.40
N GLY A 44 25.92 4.43 -2.27
CA GLY A 44 26.53 5.18 -1.17
C GLY A 44 25.62 6.29 -0.64
N SER A 45 26.22 7.46 -0.36
CA SER A 45 25.50 8.67 0.08
C SER A 45 24.68 9.34 -1.02
N SER A 46 24.81 8.91 -2.28
CA SER A 46 24.11 9.47 -3.43
C SER A 46 22.90 8.63 -3.85
N ALA A 47 22.38 7.79 -2.95
CA ALA A 47 21.20 6.98 -3.21
C ALA A 47 19.95 7.86 -3.47
N PRO A 48 19.25 7.69 -4.60
CA PRO A 48 18.02 8.44 -4.87
C PRO A 48 16.90 8.00 -3.92
N ALA A 49 15.94 8.89 -3.66
CA ALA A 49 14.73 8.53 -2.92
C ALA A 49 13.89 7.45 -3.62
N TYR A 50 13.99 7.38 -4.96
CA TYR A 50 13.32 6.37 -5.79
C TYR A 50 14.36 5.52 -6.52
N LEU A 51 14.68 4.34 -5.99
CA LEU A 51 15.78 3.49 -6.49
C LEU A 51 15.64 3.08 -7.96
N LEU A 52 14.40 2.91 -8.44
CA LEU A 52 14.11 2.50 -9.83
C LEU A 52 14.48 3.57 -10.87
N SER A 53 14.70 4.83 -10.48
CA SER A 53 15.19 5.86 -11.42
C SER A 53 16.69 5.70 -11.72
N SER A 54 17.52 5.48 -10.69
CA SER A 54 18.98 5.40 -10.85
C SER A 54 19.52 4.01 -11.18
N VAL A 55 18.69 2.97 -11.27
CA VAL A 55 19.14 1.65 -11.71
C VAL A 55 19.38 1.61 -13.21
N SER A 56 20.61 1.42 -13.67
CA SER A 56 20.90 1.17 -15.09
C SER A 56 20.71 -0.32 -15.38
N GLY A 57 19.69 -0.70 -16.15
CA GLY A 57 19.36 -2.11 -16.38
C GLY A 57 18.30 -2.30 -17.47
N GLN A 58 17.89 -3.56 -17.72
CA GLN A 58 16.91 -3.85 -18.76
C GLN A 58 15.56 -3.19 -18.48
N VAL A 59 15.01 -2.52 -19.50
CA VAL A 59 13.76 -1.74 -19.42
C VAL A 59 12.58 -2.59 -18.94
N TRP A 60 12.51 -3.87 -19.36
CA TRP A 60 11.42 -4.77 -18.97
C TRP A 60 11.38 -5.01 -17.45
N LEU A 61 12.53 -5.07 -16.78
CA LEU A 61 12.61 -5.33 -15.35
C LEU A 61 12.15 -4.11 -14.54
N LYS A 62 12.51 -2.90 -14.99
CA LYS A 62 11.99 -1.65 -14.41
C LYS A 62 10.48 -1.53 -14.59
N ALA A 63 9.98 -1.85 -15.79
CA ALA A 63 8.56 -1.82 -16.08
C ALA A 63 7.80 -2.83 -15.21
N PHE A 64 8.33 -4.05 -15.07
CA PHE A 64 7.74 -5.08 -14.22
C PHE A 64 7.69 -4.63 -12.75
N ALA A 65 8.79 -4.11 -12.20
CA ALA A 65 8.82 -3.63 -10.82
C ALA A 65 7.81 -2.50 -10.58
N ASN A 66 7.66 -1.57 -11.53
CA ASN A 66 6.66 -0.51 -11.46
C ASN A 66 5.22 -1.04 -11.48
N ILE A 67 4.92 -2.00 -12.36
CA ILE A 67 3.61 -2.63 -12.45
C ILE A 67 3.29 -3.40 -11.16
N SER A 68 4.25 -4.15 -10.63
CA SER A 68 4.09 -4.85 -9.35
C SER A 68 3.81 -3.89 -8.20
N ALA A 69 4.56 -2.79 -8.10
CA ALA A 69 4.34 -1.76 -7.08
C ALA A 69 2.96 -1.10 -7.21
N PHE A 70 2.52 -0.84 -8.45
CA PHE A 70 1.18 -0.31 -8.73
C PHE A 70 0.08 -1.29 -8.28
N LEU A 71 0.17 -2.55 -8.68
CA LEU A 71 -0.82 -3.58 -8.30
C LEU A 71 -0.86 -3.79 -6.78
N GLN A 72 0.29 -3.85 -6.12
CA GLN A 72 0.38 -3.96 -4.66
C GLN A 72 -0.28 -2.76 -3.96
N SER A 73 -0.14 -1.55 -4.51
CA SER A 73 -0.74 -0.34 -3.96
C SER A 73 -2.27 -0.38 -4.04
N VAL A 74 -2.84 -0.90 -5.13
CA VAL A 74 -4.30 -1.07 -5.28
C VAL A 74 -4.86 -2.03 -4.25
N ILE A 75 -4.19 -3.18 -4.04
CA ILE A 75 -4.61 -4.18 -3.05
C ILE A 75 -4.51 -3.60 -1.63
N SER A 76 -3.40 -2.92 -1.32
CA SER A 76 -3.18 -2.31 -0.01
C SER A 76 -4.24 -1.27 0.30
N LEU A 77 -4.52 -0.37 -0.65
CA LEU A 77 -5.57 0.65 -0.50
C LEU A 77 -6.94 0.00 -0.23
N HIS A 78 -7.26 -1.10 -0.91
CA HIS A 78 -8.53 -1.80 -0.71
C HIS A 78 -8.65 -2.38 0.70
N ILE A 79 -7.61 -3.07 1.19
CA ILE A 79 -7.60 -3.70 2.51
C ILE A 79 -7.67 -2.66 3.63
N PHE A 80 -6.89 -1.59 3.55
CA PHE A 80 -6.88 -0.53 4.57
C PHE A 80 -8.16 0.31 4.59
N ALA A 81 -8.86 0.41 3.46
CA ALA A 81 -10.08 1.19 3.40
C ALA A 81 -11.27 0.51 4.11
N SER A 82 -11.30 -0.82 4.20
CA SER A 82 -12.40 -1.56 4.85
C SER A 82 -12.68 -1.13 6.31
N PRO A 83 -11.72 -1.17 7.24
CA PRO A 83 -11.95 -0.72 8.62
C PRO A 83 -12.19 0.80 8.73
N ALA A 84 -11.58 1.59 7.84
CA ALA A 84 -11.82 3.03 7.79
C ALA A 84 -13.27 3.35 7.42
N TYR A 85 -13.84 2.64 6.44
CA TYR A 85 -15.25 2.80 6.08
C TYR A 85 -16.18 2.35 7.19
N GLU A 86 -15.89 1.24 7.85
CA GLU A 86 -16.69 0.77 9.00
C GLU A 86 -16.69 1.78 10.16
N TYR A 87 -15.55 2.40 10.44
CA TYR A 87 -15.46 3.49 11.41
C TYR A 87 -16.26 4.73 10.97
N MET A 88 -16.25 5.08 9.69
CA MET A 88 -16.99 6.23 9.19
C MET A 88 -18.50 5.98 9.17
N ASP A 89 -18.94 4.80 8.75
CA ASP A 89 -20.35 4.42 8.72
C ASP A 89 -20.95 4.43 10.13
N THR A 90 -20.20 3.96 11.14
CA THR A 90 -20.61 4.02 12.55
C THR A 90 -20.66 5.44 13.10
N LYS A 91 -19.70 6.31 12.77
CA LYS A 91 -19.68 7.71 13.23
C LYS A 91 -20.74 8.59 12.57
N PHE A 92 -21.03 8.37 11.30
CA PHE A 92 -22.02 9.16 10.54
C PHE A 92 -23.41 8.51 10.49
N GLY A 93 -23.61 7.39 11.20
CA GLY A 93 -24.90 6.69 11.29
C GLY A 93 -25.42 6.20 9.94
N VAL A 94 -24.51 5.92 8.99
CA VAL A 94 -24.85 5.42 7.66
C VAL A 94 -25.02 3.91 7.76
N ASN A 95 -26.19 3.47 8.23
CA ASN A 95 -26.57 2.07 8.23
C ASN A 95 -27.25 1.76 6.89
N GLY A 96 -26.46 1.37 5.90
CA GLY A 96 -26.98 1.11 4.57
C GLY A 96 -26.28 -0.02 3.84
N GLY A 97 -26.99 -0.65 2.91
CA GLY A 97 -26.50 -1.80 2.13
C GLY A 97 -25.29 -1.46 1.26
N ILE A 98 -24.60 -2.50 0.77
CA ILE A 98 -23.39 -2.40 -0.08
C ILE A 98 -23.62 -1.54 -1.36
N PHE A 99 -24.87 -1.46 -1.82
CA PHE A 99 -25.32 -0.71 -3.01
C PHE A 99 -26.13 0.55 -2.68
N GLU A 100 -26.19 0.96 -1.43
CA GLU A 100 -26.96 2.15 -1.08
C GLU A 100 -26.25 3.40 -1.61
N ILE A 101 -26.98 4.26 -2.34
CA ILE A 101 -26.41 5.41 -3.05
C ILE A 101 -25.61 6.32 -2.11
N LYS A 102 -26.01 6.41 -0.84
CA LYS A 102 -25.32 7.19 0.20
C LYS A 102 -23.94 6.61 0.55
N SER A 103 -23.83 5.29 0.73
CA SER A 103 -22.55 4.59 1.02
C SER A 103 -21.65 4.52 -0.21
N LEU A 104 -22.23 4.34 -1.40
CA LEU A 104 -21.50 4.34 -2.67
C LEU A 104 -20.95 5.73 -3.00
N SER A 105 -21.75 6.80 -2.83
CA SER A 105 -21.30 8.17 -3.06
C SER A 105 -20.21 8.56 -2.08
N PHE A 106 -20.32 8.14 -0.82
CA PHE A 106 -19.28 8.34 0.18
C PHE A 106 -17.96 7.64 -0.20
N ARG A 107 -18.01 6.40 -0.70
CA ARG A 107 -16.83 5.67 -1.19
C ARG A 107 -16.20 6.35 -2.41
N ILE A 108 -17.00 6.81 -3.35
CA ILE A 108 -16.50 7.53 -4.54
C ILE A 108 -15.91 8.88 -4.13
N ALA A 109 -16.53 9.61 -3.20
CA ALA A 109 -16.02 10.88 -2.70
C ALA A 109 -14.70 10.70 -1.93
N ALA A 110 -14.60 9.71 -1.04
CA ALA A 110 -13.37 9.43 -0.29
C ALA A 110 -12.23 8.98 -1.21
N ARG A 111 -12.50 8.06 -2.14
CA ARG A 111 -11.50 7.54 -3.10
C ARG A 111 -11.12 8.59 -4.13
N GLY A 112 -12.10 9.28 -4.71
CA GLY A 112 -11.91 10.36 -5.67
C GLY A 112 -11.19 11.55 -5.05
N GLY A 113 -11.53 11.91 -3.81
CA GLY A 113 -10.86 12.97 -3.05
C GLY A 113 -9.40 12.65 -2.77
N TYR A 114 -9.10 11.44 -2.28
CA TYR A 114 -7.70 11.02 -2.07
C TYR A 114 -6.88 11.02 -3.37
N LEU A 115 -7.45 10.49 -4.46
CA LEU A 115 -6.79 10.49 -5.77
C LEU A 115 -6.61 11.90 -6.32
N ALA A 116 -7.60 12.78 -6.16
CA ALA A 116 -7.51 14.18 -6.60
C ALA A 116 -6.43 14.94 -5.82
N ILE A 117 -6.36 14.77 -4.50
CA ILE A 117 -5.31 15.37 -3.66
C ILE A 117 -3.94 14.81 -4.05
N SER A 118 -3.82 13.50 -4.22
CA SER A 118 -2.55 12.85 -4.60
C SER A 118 -2.09 13.27 -5.98
N PHE A 119 -3.02 13.40 -6.94
CA PHE A 119 -2.75 13.89 -8.29
C PHE A 119 -2.35 15.36 -8.27
N PHE A 120 -3.05 16.19 -7.49
CA PHE A 120 -2.69 17.60 -7.32
C PHE A 120 -1.30 17.74 -6.70
N HIS A 121 -1.00 16.96 -5.65
CA HIS A 121 0.31 16.95 -5.01
C HIS A 121 1.42 16.50 -5.98
N SER A 122 1.19 15.41 -6.71
CA SER A 122 2.14 14.91 -7.72
C SER A 122 2.37 15.90 -8.85
N SER A 123 1.32 16.57 -9.35
CA SER A 123 1.44 17.58 -10.40
C SER A 123 2.12 18.86 -9.90
N ALA A 124 1.91 19.24 -8.64
CA ALA A 124 2.62 20.35 -8.01
C ALA A 124 4.11 20.05 -7.87
N ILE A 125 4.49 18.84 -7.43
CA ILE A 125 5.90 18.41 -7.36
C ILE A 125 6.52 18.37 -8.76
N SER A 126 5.79 17.83 -9.75
CA SER A 126 6.28 17.77 -11.14
C SER A 126 6.52 19.16 -11.75
N ARG A 127 5.79 20.20 -11.32
CA ARG A 127 6.05 21.58 -11.73
C ARG A 127 7.19 22.25 -10.96
N ALA A 128 7.48 21.78 -9.74
CA ALA A 128 8.50 22.35 -8.87
C ALA A 128 9.88 21.71 -9.06
N SER A 129 9.99 20.55 -9.72
CA SER A 129 11.25 19.91 -10.05
C SER A 129 11.77 20.44 -11.39
N PRO A 130 12.80 21.30 -11.44
CA PRO A 130 13.44 21.66 -12.71
C PRO A 130 14.02 20.39 -13.32
N GLU A 131 13.78 20.19 -14.62
CA GLU A 131 14.31 19.05 -15.36
C GLU A 131 15.85 19.01 -15.22
N HIS A 132 16.35 17.86 -14.77
CA HIS A 132 17.75 17.49 -14.81
C HIS A 132 17.90 16.22 -15.64
#